data_AF-A0A838GYB5-F1
#
_entry.id   AF-A0A838GYB5-F1
#
_cell.length_a   1.000
_cell.length_b   1.000
_cell.length_c   1.000
_cell.angle_alpha   90.00
_cell.angle_beta   90.00
_cell.angle_gamma   90.00
#
_symmetry.space_group_name_H-M   'P 1'
#
loop_
_entity.id
_entity.type
_entity.pdbx_description
1 polymer ?
#
loop_
_entity_poly.entity_id
_entity_poly.type
_entity_poly.pdbx_seq_one_letter_code
_entity_poly.pdbx_strand_id
1 'polypeptide(L)'
;MERWEVLGKRTPDDPWTSVGAVHAPDVQMALLLAKESFFRHGEGVDFAVVRLTDIHPFGHRDMLTFATDKSYRLQSGYTGMGDKRRRAAARAAEAGAVIDRPRPVDKRVLNTEHRRRGGQAP
;
A
#
# COMPACT_ATOMS: atom_id res chain seq x y z
N MET A 1 -3.05 -27.11 -23.86
CA MET A 1 -3.32 -25.66 -23.93
C MET A 1 -2.46 -24.97 -22.90
N GLU A 2 -1.90 -23.81 -23.27
CA GLU A 2 -1.03 -23.04 -22.39
C GLU A 2 -1.85 -22.39 -21.26
N ARG A 3 -1.25 -22.30 -20.06
CA ARG A 3 -1.89 -21.67 -18.90
C ARG A 3 -1.38 -20.25 -18.73
N TRP A 4 -2.31 -19.34 -18.54
CA TRP A 4 -2.08 -17.91 -18.37
C TRP A 4 -2.59 -17.47 -17.01
N GLU A 5 -1.74 -16.81 -16.24
CA GLU A 5 -2.14 -16.15 -15.00
C GLU A 5 -2.74 -14.78 -15.34
N VAL A 6 -3.84 -14.43 -14.69
CA VAL A 6 -4.59 -13.18 -14.91
C VAL A 6 -4.33 -12.25 -13.74
N LEU A 7 -3.90 -11.03 -14.05
CA LEU A 7 -3.64 -9.96 -13.09
C LEU A 7 -4.66 -8.85 -13.28
N GLY A 8 -5.17 -8.28 -12.20
CA GLY A 8 -6.12 -7.16 -12.22
C GLY A 8 -5.70 -6.00 -11.34
N LYS A 9 -6.25 -4.82 -11.64
CA LYS A 9 -6.18 -3.61 -10.81
C LYS A 9 -7.59 -3.15 -10.46
N ARG A 10 -7.86 -2.86 -9.17
CA ARG A 10 -9.16 -2.32 -8.74
C ARG A 10 -9.24 -0.81 -8.93
N THR A 11 -8.14 -0.10 -8.77
CA THR A 11 -7.98 1.32 -9.08
C THR A 11 -6.70 1.56 -9.92
N PRO A 12 -6.56 2.70 -10.60
CA PRO A 12 -5.42 2.95 -11.49
C PRO A 12 -4.06 2.90 -10.79
N ASP A 13 -4.02 3.18 -9.49
CA ASP A 13 -2.80 3.22 -8.68
C ASP A 13 -2.52 1.92 -7.92
N ASP A 14 -3.44 0.95 -7.95
CA ASP A 14 -3.25 -0.33 -7.25
C ASP A 14 -2.13 -1.16 -7.89
N PRO A 15 -1.43 -2.01 -7.14
CA PRO A 15 -0.52 -2.99 -7.72
C PRO A 15 -1.29 -4.05 -8.52
N TRP A 16 -0.63 -4.63 -9.52
CA TRP A 16 -1.13 -5.82 -10.20
C TRP A 16 -1.30 -6.97 -9.21
N THR A 17 -2.51 -7.53 -9.15
CA THR A 17 -2.84 -8.63 -8.23
C THR A 17 -3.38 -9.82 -9.01
N SER A 18 -2.94 -11.03 -8.70
CA SER A 18 -3.50 -12.25 -9.29
C SER A 18 -4.98 -12.39 -8.92
N VAL A 19 -5.82 -12.60 -9.95
CA VAL A 19 -7.27 -12.81 -9.81
C VAL A 19 -7.68 -14.24 -10.18
N GLY A 20 -6.85 -14.96 -10.93
CA GLY A 20 -7.14 -16.30 -11.40
C GLY A 20 -6.28 -16.70 -12.60
N ALA A 21 -6.66 -17.78 -13.28
CA ALA A 21 -5.95 -18.27 -14.46
C ALA A 21 -6.91 -18.77 -15.54
N VAL A 22 -6.48 -18.71 -16.81
CA VAL A 22 -7.19 -19.26 -17.98
C VAL A 22 -6.28 -20.20 -18.76
N HIS A 23 -6.88 -21.10 -19.53
CA HIS A 23 -6.18 -21.93 -20.50
C HIS A 23 -6.52 -21.42 -21.90
N ALA A 24 -5.50 -21.08 -22.69
CA ALA A 24 -5.68 -20.48 -24.00
C ALA A 24 -4.53 -20.89 -24.94
N PRO A 25 -4.75 -20.89 -26.27
CA PRO A 25 -3.71 -21.18 -27.25
C PRO A 25 -2.71 -20.03 -27.44
N ASP A 26 -3.13 -18.79 -27.20
CA ASP A 26 -2.32 -17.58 -27.38
C ASP A 26 -2.79 -16.44 -26.46
N VAL A 27 -2.05 -15.32 -26.48
CA VAL A 27 -2.28 -14.15 -25.63
C VAL A 27 -3.60 -13.44 -25.93
N GLN A 28 -4.04 -13.40 -27.19
CA GLN A 28 -5.26 -12.67 -27.56
C GLN A 28 -6.49 -13.42 -27.05
N MET A 29 -6.49 -14.75 -27.20
CA MET A 29 -7.54 -15.60 -26.63
C MET A 29 -7.50 -15.58 -25.09
N ALA A 30 -6.30 -15.56 -24.48
CA ALA A 30 -6.18 -15.43 -23.03
C ALA A 30 -6.81 -14.12 -22.51
N LEU A 31 -6.54 -12.99 -23.17
CA LEU A 31 -7.13 -11.68 -22.84
C LEU A 31 -8.66 -11.69 -22.97
N LEU A 32 -9.19 -12.25 -24.05
CA LEU A 32 -10.63 -12.37 -24.26
C LEU A 32 -11.29 -13.21 -23.15
N LEU A 33 -10.75 -14.41 -22.88
CA LEU A 33 -11.28 -15.30 -21.85
C LEU A 33 -11.17 -14.67 -20.45
N ALA A 34 -10.08 -13.97 -20.16
CA ALA A 34 -9.89 -13.28 -18.89
C ALA A 34 -10.94 -12.17 -18.69
N LYS A 35 -11.17 -11.35 -19.72
CA LYS A 35 -12.18 -10.29 -19.70
C LYS A 35 -13.58 -10.83 -19.36
N GLU A 36 -14.00 -11.88 -20.07
CA GLU A 36 -15.34 -12.46 -19.91
C GLU A 36 -15.51 -13.23 -18.59
N SER A 37 -14.43 -13.83 -18.07
CA SER A 37 -14.48 -14.65 -16.86
C SER A 37 -14.38 -13.82 -15.57
N PHE A 38 -13.49 -12.83 -15.53
CA PHE A 38 -13.11 -12.13 -14.30
C PHE A 38 -13.50 -10.65 -14.24
N PHE A 39 -13.88 -10.03 -15.38
CA PHE A 39 -14.13 -8.59 -15.44
C PHE A 39 -15.52 -8.23 -15.98
N ARG A 40 -16.44 -9.21 -16.00
CA ARG A 40 -17.79 -9.09 -16.56
C ARG A 40 -18.68 -8.01 -15.91
N HIS A 41 -18.39 -7.60 -14.67
CA HIS A 41 -19.16 -6.59 -13.93
C HIS A 41 -18.37 -5.32 -13.59
N GLY A 42 -17.28 -5.02 -14.32
CA GLY A 42 -16.43 -3.87 -13.99
C GLY A 42 -15.64 -4.06 -12.69
N GLU A 43 -15.22 -5.30 -12.42
CA GLU A 43 -14.53 -5.71 -11.19
C GLU A 43 -13.09 -5.14 -11.07
N GLY A 44 -12.63 -4.41 -12.11
CA GLY A 44 -11.35 -3.72 -12.15
C GLY A 44 -11.33 -2.62 -13.21
N VAL A 45 -10.34 -1.75 -13.11
CA VAL A 45 -10.09 -0.66 -14.08
C VAL A 45 -9.09 -1.05 -15.17
N ASP A 46 -8.30 -2.11 -14.94
CA ASP A 46 -7.29 -2.61 -15.86
C ASP A 46 -6.95 -4.08 -15.54
N PHE A 47 -6.50 -4.83 -16.54
CA PHE A 47 -6.08 -6.23 -16.39
C PHE A 47 -4.98 -6.61 -17.38
N ALA A 48 -4.19 -7.62 -17.00
CA ALA A 48 -3.12 -8.16 -17.81
C ALA A 48 -3.09 -9.69 -17.71
N VAL A 49 -2.40 -10.34 -18.65
CA VAL A 49 -2.15 -11.78 -18.62
C VAL A 49 -0.66 -12.04 -18.76
N VAL A 50 -0.18 -13.08 -18.09
CA VAL A 50 1.21 -13.56 -18.19
C VAL A 50 1.20 -15.07 -18.35
N ARG A 51 2.10 -15.61 -19.19
CA ARG A 51 2.25 -17.06 -19.32
C ARG A 51 2.76 -17.61 -18.01
N LEU A 52 2.23 -18.75 -17.56
CA LEU A 52 2.70 -19.37 -16.32
C LEU A 52 4.20 -19.71 -16.40
N THR A 53 4.72 -20.03 -17.58
CA THR A 53 6.14 -20.35 -17.82
C THR A 53 7.07 -19.15 -17.65
N ASP A 54 6.54 -17.93 -17.72
CA ASP A 54 7.32 -16.69 -17.53
C ASP A 54 7.37 -16.29 -16.05
N ILE A 55 6.62 -16.98 -15.17
CA ILE A 55 6.66 -16.77 -13.73
C ILE A 55 7.77 -17.65 -13.14
N HIS A 56 8.78 -17.02 -12.58
CA HIS A 56 9.91 -17.71 -11.96
C HIS A 56 9.69 -17.84 -10.45
N PRO A 57 9.36 -19.04 -9.93
CA PRO A 57 9.26 -19.25 -8.49
C PRO A 57 10.65 -19.18 -7.85
N PHE A 58 10.73 -18.54 -6.68
CA PHE A 58 11.99 -18.40 -5.96
C PHE A 58 12.57 -19.73 -5.43
N GLY A 59 11.73 -20.74 -5.19
CA GLY A 59 12.15 -22.10 -4.81
C GLY A 59 12.60 -22.29 -3.35
N HIS A 60 13.09 -21.25 -2.67
CA HIS A 60 13.63 -21.34 -1.30
C HIS A 60 12.70 -20.66 -0.28
N ARG A 61 11.65 -21.38 0.14
CA ARG A 61 10.64 -20.82 1.07
C ARG A 61 11.20 -20.52 2.46
N ASP A 62 12.16 -21.32 2.91
CA ASP A 62 12.90 -21.17 4.15
C ASP A 62 13.60 -19.79 4.25
N MET A 63 14.14 -19.31 3.13
CA MET A 63 14.82 -18.01 3.06
C MET A 63 13.88 -16.79 3.09
N LEU A 64 12.57 -16.99 3.06
CA LEU A 64 11.59 -15.89 3.18
C LEU A 64 11.43 -15.40 4.63
N THR A 65 11.95 -16.14 5.61
CA THR A 65 11.92 -15.73 7.01
C THR A 65 13.03 -14.71 7.30
N PHE A 66 12.67 -13.60 7.95
CA PHE A 66 13.67 -12.64 8.40
C PHE A 66 14.41 -13.20 9.61
N ALA A 67 15.75 -13.24 9.54
CA ALA A 67 16.60 -13.63 10.68
C ALA A 67 16.49 -12.68 11.89
N THR A 68 15.84 -11.53 11.73
CA THR A 68 15.71 -10.50 12.78
C THR A 68 14.27 -10.01 12.84
N ASP A 69 13.79 -9.69 14.04
CA ASP A 69 12.46 -9.12 14.21
C ASP A 69 12.35 -7.75 13.53
N LYS A 70 11.48 -7.67 12.52
CA LYS A 70 11.15 -6.44 11.78
C LYS A 70 9.75 -5.94 12.10
N SER A 71 9.14 -6.38 13.20
CA SER A 71 7.83 -5.93 13.68
C SER A 71 7.69 -4.41 13.73
N TYR A 72 8.78 -3.69 14.02
CA TYR A 72 8.85 -2.22 13.99
C TYR A 72 8.54 -1.58 12.61
N ARG A 73 8.64 -2.33 11.51
CA ARG A 73 8.31 -1.87 10.16
C ARG A 73 6.84 -2.07 9.80
N LEU A 74 6.13 -2.91 10.56
CA LEU A 74 4.71 -3.16 10.36
C LEU A 74 3.90 -2.13 11.16
N GLN A 75 2.77 -1.70 10.61
CA GLN A 75 1.84 -0.81 11.32
C GLN A 75 1.36 -1.44 12.64
N SER A 76 1.24 -2.77 12.68
CA SER A 76 0.94 -3.54 13.89
C SER A 76 1.97 -3.35 15.00
N GLY A 77 3.25 -3.11 14.69
CA GLY A 77 4.30 -2.79 15.68
C GLY A 77 4.07 -1.49 16.46
N TYR A 78 3.18 -0.62 15.97
CA TYR A 78 2.77 0.61 16.65
C TYR A 78 1.39 0.51 17.33
N THR A 79 0.72 -0.64 17.27
CA THR A 79 -0.52 -0.85 18.03
C THR A 79 -0.28 -0.64 19.52
N GLY A 80 -1.20 0.06 20.20
CA GLY A 80 -1.05 0.45 21.60
C GLY A 80 -0.25 1.74 21.86
N MET A 81 0.35 2.38 20.84
CA MET A 81 0.99 3.69 21.03
C MET A 81 -0.01 4.80 21.38
N GLY A 82 -1.26 4.70 20.92
CA GLY A 82 -2.34 5.61 21.33
C GLY A 82 -2.59 5.57 22.84
N ASP A 83 -2.70 4.38 23.41
CA ASP A 83 -2.93 4.20 24.86
C ASP A 83 -1.70 4.58 25.69
N LYS A 84 -0.50 4.34 25.17
CA LYS A 84 0.74 4.82 25.79
C LYS A 84 0.78 6.35 25.82
N ARG A 85 0.43 7.01 24.71
CA ARG A 85 0.34 8.49 24.65
C ARG A 85 -0.72 9.04 25.59
N ARG A 86 -1.89 8.40 25.68
CA ARG A 86 -2.96 8.79 26.61
C ARG A 86 -2.51 8.70 28.07
N ARG A 87 -1.87 7.59 28.46
CA ARG A 87 -1.31 7.39 29.81
C ARG A 87 -0.16 8.35 30.11
N ALA A 88 0.68 8.66 29.12
CA ALA A 88 1.74 9.66 29.28
C ALA A 88 1.16 11.07 29.47
N ALA A 89 0.12 11.42 28.71
CA ALA A 89 -0.57 12.70 28.85
C ALA A 89 -1.27 12.84 30.21
N ALA A 90 -1.94 11.79 30.69
CA ALA A 90 -2.55 11.78 32.01
C ALA A 90 -1.51 11.99 33.14
N ARG A 91 -0.39 11.28 33.08
CA ARG A 91 0.72 11.47 34.04
C ARG A 91 1.34 12.86 33.97
N ALA A 92 1.49 13.42 32.77
CA ALA A 92 1.97 14.79 32.61
C ALA A 92 0.98 15.82 33.20
N ALA A 93 -0.33 15.56 33.08
CA ALA A 93 -1.38 16.38 33.70
C ALA A 93 -1.36 16.32 35.23
N GLU A 94 -1.28 15.11 35.80
CA GLU A 94 -1.13 14.91 37.24
C GLU A 94 0.14 15.59 37.79
N ALA A 95 1.24 15.56 37.02
CA ALA A 95 2.50 16.20 37.39
C ALA A 95 2.55 17.71 37.10
N GLY A 96 1.47 18.32 36.59
CA GLY A 96 1.45 19.74 36.20
C GLY A 96 2.38 20.11 35.03
N ALA A 97 2.93 19.12 34.32
CA ALA A 97 3.84 19.27 33.18
C ALA A 97 3.09 19.36 31.84
N VAL A 98 1.89 19.96 31.84
CA VAL A 98 1.10 20.16 30.62
C VAL A 98 1.64 21.38 29.88
N ILE A 99 1.94 21.18 28.61
CA ILE A 99 2.31 22.28 27.72
C ILE A 99 1.02 23.03 27.35
N ASP A 100 0.75 24.15 28.03
CA ASP A 100 -0.41 25.03 27.79
C ASP A 100 -0.15 26.15 26.76
N ARG A 101 1.03 26.11 26.11
CA ARG A 101 1.32 27.06 25.04
C ARG A 101 0.57 26.65 23.76
N PRO A 102 0.14 27.63 22.94
CA PRO A 102 -0.48 27.34 21.65
C PRO A 102 0.45 26.45 20.82
N ARG A 103 -0.13 25.43 20.19
CA ARG A 103 0.61 24.53 19.31
C ARG A 103 1.33 25.39 18.26
N PRO A 104 2.64 25.18 18.04
CA PRO A 104 3.35 25.87 16.98
C PRO A 104 2.61 25.71 15.66
N VAL A 105 2.47 26.82 14.92
CA VAL A 105 1.83 26.84 13.60
C VAL A 105 2.42 25.74 12.72
N ASP A 106 1.54 24.98 12.08
CA ASP A 106 1.96 23.89 11.20
C ASP A 106 2.84 24.48 10.07
N LYS A 107 4.05 23.94 9.93
CA LYS A 107 5.00 24.35 8.88
C LYS A 107 4.40 24.25 7.48
N ARG A 108 3.40 23.39 7.27
CA ARG A 108 2.66 23.28 6.00
C ARG A 108 1.80 24.51 5.72
N VAL A 109 1.17 25.07 6.75
CA VAL A 109 0.38 26.31 6.64
C VAL A 109 1.32 27.48 6.35
N LEU A 110 2.43 27.58 7.09
CA LEU A 110 3.46 28.60 6.88
C LEU A 110 4.03 28.57 5.45
N ASN A 111 4.37 27.37 4.94
CA ASN A 111 4.92 27.21 3.58
C ASN A 111 3.88 27.50 2.49
N THR A 112 2.61 27.17 2.73
CA THR A 112 1.51 27.46 1.80
C THR A 112 1.24 28.95 1.71
N GLU A 113 1.26 29.65 2.85
CA GLU A 113 1.14 31.10 2.89
C GLU A 113 2.35 31.80 2.27
N HIS A 114 3.57 31.30 2.48
CA HIS A 114 4.78 31.85 1.86
C HIS A 114 4.75 31.73 0.32
N ARG A 115 4.26 30.60 -0.21
CA ARG A 115 4.03 30.42 -1.66
C ARG A 115 2.92 31.32 -2.21
N ARG A 116 1.84 31.54 -1.45
CA ARG A 116 0.74 32.43 -1.85
C ARG A 116 1.12 33.90 -1.80
N ARG A 117 2.05 34.31 -0.92
CA ARG A 117 2.57 35.68 -0.79
C ARG A 117 3.82 35.95 -1.66
N GLY A 118 4.03 35.19 -2.73
CA GLY A 118 5.04 35.50 -3.76
C GLY A 118 6.48 35.64 -3.25
N GLY A 119 6.86 34.93 -2.19
CA GLY A 119 8.21 35.01 -1.63
C GLY A 119 9.26 34.42 -2.58
N GLN A 120 10.02 35.30 -3.24
CA GLN A 120 11.29 34.97 -3.87
C GLN A 120 12.30 34.65 -2.75
N ALA A 121 12.87 33.45 -2.78
CA ALA A 121 13.92 33.04 -1.85
C ALA A 121 15.21 33.83 -2.13
N PRO A 122 16.01 34.19 -1.11
CA PRO A 122 17.41 34.56 -1.30
C PRO A 122 18.24 33.35 -1.77
#